data_AF-A0A6J1QH03-F1
#
_entry.id   AF-A0A6J1QH03-F1
#
_cell.length_a   1.000
_cell.length_b   1.000
_cell.length_c   1.000
_cell.angle_alpha   90.00
_cell.angle_beta   90.00
_cell.angle_gamma   90.00
#
_symmetry.space_group_name_H-M   'P 1'
#
loop_
_entity.id
_entity.type
_entity.pdbx_description
1 polymer ?
#
loop_
_entity_poly.entity_id
_entity_poly.type
_entity_poly.pdbx_seq_one_letter_code
_entity_poly.pdbx_strand_id
1 'polypeptide(L)'
;MEHTPAPYGPRAVYGYVMYIGSNMLFLLYMTWAIIPDEVLHDYLGLTYWPSKYWAVAIPVWALTALATFAFLIYPAINMLITPDIDDIRTITDKYALQKTESTPGAPGGIPAVSDIPITEVCRRLYLRKKNS
;
A
#
# COMPACT_ATOMS: atom_id res chain seq x y z
N MET A 1 -14.05 15.62 16.08
CA MET A 1 -13.36 14.53 16.82
C MET A 1 -13.19 13.26 15.98
N GLU A 2 -13.95 13.06 14.90
CA GLU A 2 -13.89 11.85 14.05
C GLU A 2 -12.64 11.70 13.17
N HIS A 3 -11.93 12.80 12.85
CA HIS A 3 -10.76 12.80 11.96
C HIS A 3 -9.40 12.86 12.67
N THR A 4 -9.37 12.71 13.99
CA THR A 4 -8.10 12.71 14.72
C THR A 4 -7.43 11.33 14.58
N PRO A 5 -6.14 11.26 14.17
CA PRO A 5 -5.38 9.99 14.06
C PRO A 5 -4.97 9.41 15.41
N ALA A 6 -5.27 10.10 16.51
CA ALA A 6 -4.96 9.67 17.86
C ALA A 6 -5.77 8.42 18.28
N PRO A 7 -5.25 7.64 19.25
CA PRO A 7 -5.95 6.46 19.78
C PRO A 7 -7.35 6.84 20.28
N TYR A 8 -8.37 6.17 19.74
CA TYR A 8 -9.77 6.43 20.06
C TYR A 8 -10.36 5.14 20.63
N GLY A 9 -10.82 5.18 21.88
CA GLY A 9 -11.34 4.01 22.60
C GLY A 9 -12.34 3.18 21.79
N PRO A 10 -13.37 3.80 21.18
CA PRO A 10 -14.33 3.06 20.36
C PRO A 10 -13.72 2.35 19.14
N ARG A 11 -12.68 2.90 18.50
CA ARG A 11 -11.98 2.24 17.37
C ARG A 11 -11.33 0.92 17.81
N ALA A 12 -10.77 0.89 19.01
CA ALA A 12 -10.18 -0.33 19.57
C ALA A 12 -11.24 -1.41 19.86
N VAL A 13 -12.44 -1.00 20.29
CA VAL A 13 -13.56 -1.93 20.56
C VAL A 13 -14.02 -2.61 19.27
N TYR A 14 -14.18 -1.88 18.16
CA TYR A 14 -14.58 -2.48 16.88
C TYR A 14 -13.57 -3.52 16.39
N GLY A 15 -12.27 -3.20 16.46
CA GLY A 15 -11.21 -4.14 16.10
C GLY A 15 -11.22 -5.39 16.98
N TYR A 16 -11.44 -5.22 18.28
CA TYR A 16 -11.51 -6.35 19.22
C TYR A 16 -12.73 -7.25 18.98
N VAL A 17 -13.91 -6.66 18.73
CA VAL A 17 -15.12 -7.42 18.38
C VAL A 17 -14.93 -8.17 17.06
N MET A 18 -14.36 -7.51 16.05
CA MET A 18 -14.05 -8.15 14.77
C MET A 18 -13.03 -9.28 14.93
N TYR A 19 -12.02 -9.11 15.79
CA TYR A 19 -11.03 -10.14 16.09
C TYR A 19 -11.68 -11.39 16.71
N ILE A 20 -12.50 -11.22 17.76
CA ILE A 20 -13.21 -12.36 18.38
C ILE A 20 -14.15 -13.02 17.37
N GLY A 21 -14.96 -12.22 16.66
CA GLY A 21 -15.91 -12.72 15.67
C GLY A 21 -15.23 -13.49 14.54
N SER A 22 -14.11 -12.97 14.02
CA SER A 22 -13.33 -13.63 12.98
C SER A 22 -12.71 -14.95 13.47
N ASN A 23 -12.18 -14.99 14.68
CA ASN A 23 -11.62 -16.22 15.25
C ASN A 23 -12.71 -17.28 15.46
N MET A 24 -13.86 -16.88 16.01
CA MET A 24 -14.99 -17.79 16.22
C MET A 24 -15.50 -18.37 14.89
N LEU A 25 -15.67 -17.51 13.88
CA LEU A 25 -16.10 -17.94 12.54
C LEU A 25 -15.06 -18.85 11.88
N PHE A 26 -13.78 -18.54 12.03
CA PHE A 26 -12.69 -19.36 11.51
C PHE A 26 -12.66 -20.75 12.14
N LEU A 27 -12.80 -20.85 13.46
CA LEU A 27 -12.87 -22.13 14.17
C LEU A 27 -14.09 -22.95 13.75
N LEU A 28 -15.25 -22.30 13.59
CA LEU A 28 -16.46 -22.95 13.11
C LEU A 28 -16.27 -23.48 11.69
N TYR A 29 -15.68 -22.66 10.80
CA TYR A 29 -15.36 -23.05 9.44
C TYR A 29 -14.38 -24.23 9.41
N MET A 30 -13.32 -24.21 10.21
CA MET A 30 -12.32 -25.28 10.24
C MET A 30 -12.90 -26.58 10.80
N THR A 31 -13.71 -26.49 11.85
CA THR A 31 -14.45 -27.64 12.40
C THR A 31 -15.37 -28.23 11.34
N TRP A 32 -16.15 -27.39 10.65
CA TRP A 32 -16.99 -27.83 9.54
C TRP A 32 -16.16 -28.43 8.40
N ALA A 33 -15.01 -27.87 8.03
CA ALA A 33 -14.21 -28.36 6.91
C ALA A 33 -13.58 -29.73 7.18
N ILE A 34 -13.21 -30.03 8.43
CA ILE A 34 -12.50 -31.26 8.81
C ILE A 34 -13.48 -32.42 9.09
N ILE A 35 -14.64 -32.14 9.67
CA ILE A 35 -15.61 -33.19 10.01
C ILE A 35 -16.18 -33.80 8.72
N PRO A 36 -16.17 -35.13 8.55
CA PRO A 36 -16.74 -35.78 7.37
C PRO A 36 -18.27 -35.65 7.33
N ASP A 37 -18.84 -35.65 6.13
CA ASP A 37 -20.29 -35.47 5.91
C ASP A 37 -21.13 -36.55 6.61
N GLU A 38 -20.62 -37.78 6.69
CA GLU A 38 -21.28 -38.91 7.39
C GLU A 38 -21.57 -38.58 8.84
N VAL A 39 -20.59 -38.03 9.56
CA VAL A 39 -20.74 -37.64 10.97
C VAL A 39 -21.73 -36.48 11.12
N LEU A 40 -21.70 -35.55 10.17
CA LEU A 40 -22.59 -34.39 10.13
C LEU A 40 -24.05 -34.81 9.85
N HIS A 41 -24.23 -35.84 9.02
CA HIS A 41 -25.52 -36.40 8.68
C HIS A 41 -26.09 -37.23 9.82
N ASP A 42 -25.31 -38.16 10.36
CA ASP A 42 -25.76 -39.17 11.30
C ASP A 42 -25.93 -38.64 12.73
N TYR A 43 -25.02 -37.77 13.19
CA TYR A 43 -25.06 -37.25 14.58
C TYR A 43 -25.79 -35.91 14.71
N LEU A 44 -25.66 -35.03 13.71
CA LEU A 44 -26.24 -33.68 13.75
C LEU A 44 -27.55 -33.57 12.95
N GLY A 45 -27.93 -34.60 12.17
CA GLY A 45 -29.16 -34.60 11.37
C GLY A 45 -29.14 -33.57 10.24
N LEU A 46 -27.96 -33.11 9.82
CA LEU A 46 -27.81 -32.04 8.83
C LEU A 46 -27.76 -32.64 7.43
N THR A 47 -28.94 -32.87 6.84
CA THR A 47 -29.11 -33.51 5.52
C THR A 47 -28.73 -32.64 4.34
N TYR A 48 -28.83 -31.32 4.48
CA TYR A 48 -28.59 -30.38 3.38
C TYR A 48 -27.57 -29.33 3.80
N TRP A 49 -26.29 -29.62 3.57
CA TRP A 49 -25.18 -28.67 3.76
C TRP A 49 -24.50 -28.40 2.42
N PRO A 50 -24.00 -27.18 2.15
CA PRO A 50 -23.12 -26.93 1.00
C PRO A 50 -21.97 -27.94 0.92
N SER A 51 -21.64 -28.35 -0.31
CA SER A 51 -20.57 -29.31 -0.59
C SER A 51 -19.24 -28.91 0.04
N LYS A 52 -18.51 -29.88 0.60
CA LYS A 52 -17.14 -29.71 1.11
C LYS A 52 -16.16 -29.17 0.07
N TYR A 53 -16.48 -29.25 -1.22
CA TYR A 53 -15.72 -28.57 -2.28
C TYR A 53 -15.49 -27.08 -1.95
N TRP A 54 -16.48 -26.41 -1.34
CA TRP A 54 -16.37 -25.00 -0.97
C TRP A 54 -15.32 -24.75 0.13
N ALA A 55 -14.98 -25.74 0.95
CA ALA A 55 -13.89 -25.63 1.91
C ALA A 55 -12.53 -25.41 1.22
N VAL A 56 -12.36 -25.88 -0.02
CA VAL A 56 -11.13 -25.66 -0.81
C VAL A 56 -11.31 -24.50 -1.78
N ALA A 57 -12.49 -24.37 -2.38
CA ALA A 57 -12.74 -23.33 -3.37
C ALA A 57 -12.59 -21.92 -2.75
N ILE A 58 -13.18 -21.67 -1.58
CA ILE A 58 -13.11 -20.35 -0.91
C ILE A 58 -11.66 -19.87 -0.73
N PRO A 59 -10.75 -20.63 -0.08
CA PRO A 59 -9.37 -20.17 0.10
C PRO A 59 -8.62 -20.03 -1.23
N VAL A 60 -8.84 -20.92 -2.20
CA VAL A 60 -8.19 -20.82 -3.52
C VAL A 60 -8.62 -19.55 -4.26
N TRP A 61 -9.92 -19.24 -4.29
CA TRP A 61 -10.43 -18.01 -4.91
C TRP A 61 -9.94 -16.76 -4.17
N ALA A 62 -9.92 -16.78 -2.84
CA ALA A 62 -9.40 -15.67 -2.05
C ALA A 62 -7.92 -15.40 -2.32
N LEU A 63 -7.08 -16.45 -2.35
CA LEU A 63 -5.65 -16.33 -2.68
C LEU A 63 -5.45 -15.87 -4.13
N THR A 64 -6.23 -16.38 -5.07
CA THR A 64 -6.15 -15.98 -6.48
C THR A 64 -6.52 -14.51 -6.66
N ALA A 65 -7.60 -14.06 -6.03
CA ALA A 65 -8.02 -12.66 -6.04
C ALA A 65 -6.96 -11.75 -5.39
N LEU A 66 -6.41 -12.16 -4.25
CA LEU A 66 -5.35 -11.42 -3.55
C LEU A 66 -4.09 -11.32 -4.42
N ALA A 67 -3.65 -12.42 -5.03
CA ALA A 67 -2.48 -12.44 -5.91
C ALA A 67 -2.69 -11.55 -7.15
N THR A 68 -3.87 -11.66 -7.79
CA THR A 68 -4.24 -10.82 -8.93
C THR A 68 -4.22 -9.34 -8.53
N PHE A 69 -4.78 -9.01 -7.37
CA PHE A 69 -4.78 -7.65 -6.87
C PHE A 69 -3.36 -7.13 -6.58
N ALA A 70 -2.56 -7.91 -5.85
CA ALA A 70 -1.23 -7.49 -5.41
C ALA A 70 -0.21 -7.37 -6.56
N PHE A 71 -0.25 -8.29 -7.52
CA PHE A 71 0.77 -8.37 -8.57
C PHE A 71 0.37 -7.72 -9.90
N LEU A 72 -0.93 -7.63 -10.19
CA LEU A 72 -1.39 -7.07 -11.46
C LEU A 72 -2.08 -5.73 -11.25
N ILE A 73 -3.16 -5.71 -10.45
CA ILE A 73 -4.01 -4.52 -10.34
C ILE A 73 -3.27 -3.39 -9.64
N TYR A 74 -2.66 -3.65 -8.47
CA TYR A 74 -2.01 -2.61 -7.68
C TYR A 74 -0.82 -1.96 -8.43
N PRO A 75 0.10 -2.72 -9.04
CA PRO A 75 1.16 -2.13 -9.87
C PRO A 75 0.61 -1.39 -11.10
N ALA A 76 -0.42 -1.92 -11.76
CA ALA A 76 -1.02 -1.25 -12.91
C ALA A 76 -1.63 0.11 -12.54
N ILE A 77 -2.32 0.19 -11.39
CA ILE A 77 -2.85 1.46 -10.87
C ILE A 77 -1.70 2.42 -10.55
N ASN A 78 -0.64 1.94 -9.89
CA ASN A 78 0.52 2.78 -9.58
C ASN A 78 1.18 3.32 -10.86
N MET A 79 1.33 2.48 -11.89
CA MET A 79 1.86 2.91 -13.19
C MET A 79 0.94 3.92 -13.88
N LEU A 80 -0.39 3.77 -13.78
CA LEU A 80 -1.34 4.71 -14.37
C LEU A 80 -1.32 6.09 -13.70
N ILE A 81 -1.06 6.14 -12.39
CA ILE A 81 -1.00 7.39 -11.61
C ILE A 81 0.37 8.06 -11.71
N THR A 82 1.44 7.29 -11.94
CA THR A 82 2.81 7.81 -12.03
C THR A 82 2.98 8.61 -13.33
N PRO A 83 3.54 9.84 -13.27
CA PRO A 83 3.91 10.60 -14.47
C PRO A 83 4.89 9.83 -15.36
N ASP A 84 5.00 10.25 -16.62
CA ASP A 84 5.98 9.66 -17.55
C ASP A 84 7.42 9.74 -16.98
N ILE A 85 8.26 8.79 -17.35
CA ILE A 85 9.63 8.65 -16.80
C ILE A 85 10.47 9.89 -17.11
N ASP A 86 10.23 10.51 -18.27
CA ASP A 86 10.94 11.71 -18.73
C ASP A 86 10.38 13.02 -18.17
N ASP A 87 9.33 12.97 -17.35
CA ASP A 87 8.71 14.16 -16.77
C ASP A 87 9.54 14.72 -15.61
N ILE A 88 9.86 16.02 -15.66
CA ILE A 88 10.61 16.71 -14.61
C ILE A 88 9.88 16.67 -13.26
N ARG A 89 8.56 16.49 -13.24
CA ARG A 89 7.76 16.29 -12.03
C ARG A 89 8.15 15.03 -11.25
N THR A 90 8.80 14.07 -11.89
CA THR A 90 9.35 12.87 -11.25
C THR A 90 10.62 13.18 -10.44
N ILE A 91 11.29 14.31 -10.73
CA ILE A 91 12.54 14.75 -10.09
C ILE A 91 12.33 15.96 -9.17
N THR A 92 11.38 16.83 -9.50
CA THR A 92 11.13 18.12 -8.82
C THR A 92 9.68 18.21 -8.37
N ASP A 93 9.48 18.49 -7.09
CA ASP A 93 8.15 18.70 -6.51
C ASP A 93 7.75 20.19 -6.50
N LYS A 94 6.49 20.46 -6.16
CA LYS A 94 5.93 21.82 -6.15
C LYS A 94 6.54 22.75 -5.08
N TYR A 95 7.25 22.21 -4.10
CA TYR A 95 7.92 23.00 -3.05
C TYR A 95 9.40 23.24 -3.33
N ALA A 96 9.93 22.70 -4.44
CA ALA A 96 11.30 22.93 -4.84
C ALA A 96 11.55 24.43 -5.10
N LEU A 97 12.54 24.98 -4.40
CA LEU A 97 12.92 26.39 -4.47
C LEU A 97 13.91 26.58 -5.61
N GLN A 98 13.43 26.87 -6.81
CA GLN A 98 14.34 27.17 -7.91
C GLN A 98 15.03 28.53 -7.70
N LYS A 99 16.29 28.61 -8.11
CA LYS A 99 17.04 29.86 -8.11
C LYS A 99 16.40 30.83 -9.11
N THR A 100 15.57 31.74 -8.62
CA THR A 100 15.00 32.83 -9.43
C THR A 100 16.11 33.83 -9.76
N GLU A 101 16.54 33.88 -11.01
CA GLU A 101 17.52 34.85 -11.53
C GLU A 101 17.05 36.32 -11.40
N SER A 102 15.77 36.54 -11.03
CA SER A 102 15.07 37.83 -11.07
C SER A 102 15.25 38.73 -9.85
N THR A 103 15.95 38.32 -8.78
CA THR A 103 16.30 39.24 -7.69
C THR A 103 17.80 39.47 -7.71
N PRO A 104 18.27 40.59 -8.28
CA PRO A 104 19.64 41.04 -8.06
C PRO A 104 19.76 41.36 -6.57
N GLY A 105 20.23 40.37 -5.79
CA GLY A 105 20.81 40.66 -4.50
C GLY A 105 21.94 41.66 -4.71
N ALA A 106 22.10 42.60 -3.77
CA ALA A 106 23.16 43.60 -3.82
C ALA A 106 24.50 42.95 -4.22
N PRO A 107 25.33 43.59 -5.06
CA PRO A 107 26.62 43.02 -5.47
C PRO A 107 27.46 42.71 -4.23
N GLY A 108 27.66 41.41 -3.95
CA GLY A 108 28.35 40.89 -2.76
C GLY A 108 27.46 40.31 -1.65
N GLY A 109 26.14 40.28 -1.81
CA GLY A 109 25.22 39.66 -0.86
C GLY A 109 25.18 38.13 -0.96
N ILE A 110 24.88 37.46 0.16
CA ILE A 110 24.67 36.01 0.22
C ILE A 110 23.37 35.68 -0.55
N PRO A 111 23.39 34.75 -1.53
CA PRO A 111 22.19 34.41 -2.28
C PRO A 111 21.14 33.75 -1.38
N ALA A 112 19.86 33.92 -1.74
CA ALA A 112 18.76 33.23 -1.07
C ALA A 112 18.91 31.71 -1.20
N VAL A 113 18.45 30.98 -0.17
CA VAL A 113 18.48 29.52 -0.18
C VAL A 113 17.61 29.01 -1.34
N SER A 114 18.19 28.15 -2.18
CA SER A 114 17.53 27.55 -3.34
C SER A 114 18.10 26.16 -3.59
N ASP A 115 17.26 25.29 -4.16
CA ASP A 115 17.62 23.94 -4.52
C ASP A 115 18.47 23.94 -5.78
N ILE A 116 19.57 23.21 -5.73
CA ILE A 116 20.49 23.03 -6.86
C ILE A 116 20.02 21.79 -7.63
N PRO A 117 19.81 21.87 -8.95
CA PRO A 117 19.39 20.71 -9.72
C PRO A 117 20.43 19.58 -9.62
N ILE A 118 19.95 18.34 -9.53
CA ILE A 118 20.80 17.15 -9.33
C ILE A 118 21.91 17.05 -10.38
N THR A 119 21.66 17.48 -11.62
CA THR A 119 22.65 17.53 -12.69
C THR A 119 23.86 18.40 -12.34
N GLU A 120 23.63 19.55 -11.71
CA GLU A 120 24.69 20.48 -11.32
C GLU A 120 25.44 19.97 -10.08
N VAL A 121 24.73 19.38 -9.11
CA VAL A 121 25.37 18.70 -7.97
C VAL A 121 26.28 17.58 -8.44
N CYS A 122 25.78 16.71 -9.33
CA CYS A 122 26.56 15.61 -9.88
C CYS A 122 27.77 16.11 -10.68
N ARG A 123 27.60 17.18 -11.46
CA ARG A 123 28.69 17.81 -12.20
C ARG A 123 29.78 18.35 -11.28
N ARG A 124 29.42 19.01 -10.18
CA ARG A 124 30.39 19.61 -9.26
C ARG A 124 31.10 18.59 -8.38
N LEU A 125 30.36 17.60 -7.88
CA LEU A 125 30.88 16.63 -6.93
C LEU A 125 31.59 15.44 -7.59
N TYR A 126 31.07 14.96 -8.73
CA TYR A 126 31.52 13.68 -9.30
C TYR A 126 32.22 13.80 -10.65
N LEU A 127 31.97 14.87 -11.43
CA LEU A 127 32.69 15.08 -12.68
C LEU A 127 34.02 15.80 -12.41
N ARG A 128 35.11 15.02 -12.40
CA ARG A 128 36.48 15.54 -12.33
C ARG A 128 36.74 16.46 -13.53
N LYS A 129 37.06 17.73 -13.27
CA LYS A 129 37.50 18.68 -14.28
C LYS A 129 38.75 18.11 -14.97
N LYS A 130 38.65 17.75 -16.25
CA LYS A 130 39.79 17.35 -17.06
C LYS A 130 40.56 18.63 -17.38
N ASN A 131 41.63 18.89 -16.63
CA ASN A 131 42.55 19.99 -16.91
C ASN A 131 43.27 19.64 -18.22
N SER A 132 42.99 20.39 -19.29
CA SER A 132 43.83 20.41 -20.49
C SER A 132 44.58 21.72 -20.55
#